data_AF-A0A0F9FTJ1-F1
#
_entry.id   AF-A0A0F9FTJ1-F1
#
_cell.length_a   1.000
_cell.length_b   1.000
_cell.length_c   1.000
_cell.angle_alpha   90.00
_cell.angle_beta   90.00
_cell.angle_gamma   90.00
#
_symmetry.space_group_name_H-M   'P 1'
#
loop_
_entity.id
_entity.type
_entity.pdbx_description
1 polymer ?
#
loop_
_entity_poly.entity_id
_entity_poly.type
_entity_poly.pdbx_seq_one_letter_code
_entity_poly.pdbx_strand_id
1 'polypeptide(L)'
;AKSRWPSEQGRIRKGRVYIKEGQEAPAGMQVEEGPRGGRYYETRAGRGRPFKEPPEGYVPVVGERVRVRLAGRPINGMLARVVKTMGKNGVMVELLTPGGLRRLQLLIHGNAIPAPYTAKEKRNMKAKDILVQEFGKTDLLSKDVDAMTSLTYDIYTTEAGPRLLVKHKGEFDMPWHAQADSGVSMKAFMKALPEMSTEALTTMKNEVEEIIFSPVSSPRDRERSKRIGAKFTSRACMQKEGRVMHIFPAALNADKRTLADILTHETGHAHDYAREDMVHNYNERLGRFWDAQEDMPADPDRMRAIEEENGIPPHPNAWMREYGQWKEYNQGLDRPDEVIFWGSYPRTEQDKKKTGLDYQMIGQKSWNELSPVEKGVISHEANKNAPVSLYAHTNEREYYAEAYLRYHQGLLPESHVMYEHFKQMPAIKRYTSYVGYNKWEEQEVTDADIAGYPGGDDQ
;
A
#
# COMPACT_ATOMS: atom_id res chain seq x y z
N ALA A 1 -13.22 14.47 49.64
CA ALA A 1 -13.46 15.01 48.28
C ALA A 1 -12.67 14.17 47.28
N LYS A 2 -13.35 13.33 46.49
CA LYS A 2 -12.71 12.48 45.46
C LYS A 2 -12.82 13.22 44.12
N SER A 3 -11.68 13.55 43.50
CA SER A 3 -11.65 14.21 42.20
C SER A 3 -12.12 13.26 41.11
N ARG A 4 -13.13 13.70 40.37
CA ARG A 4 -13.68 13.07 39.17
C ARG A 4 -12.97 13.69 37.96
N TRP A 5 -11.91 13.06 37.49
CA TRP A 5 -11.40 13.26 36.13
C TRP A 5 -10.95 11.90 35.58
N PRO A 6 -11.48 11.42 34.45
CA PRO A 6 -10.94 10.24 33.79
C PRO A 6 -9.58 10.60 33.17
N SER A 7 -8.60 9.73 33.35
CA SER A 7 -7.26 9.83 32.77
C SER A 7 -7.29 9.99 31.25
N GLU A 8 -6.40 10.84 30.75
CA GLU A 8 -6.24 11.28 29.34
C GLU A 8 -5.89 10.15 28.34
N GLN A 9 -5.65 8.92 28.80
CA GLN A 9 -5.28 7.77 27.97
C GLN A 9 -6.47 7.03 27.33
N GLY A 10 -7.71 7.49 27.53
CA GLY A 10 -8.93 6.79 27.08
C GLY A 10 -9.67 7.36 25.86
N ARG A 11 -9.12 8.34 25.12
CA ARG A 11 -9.84 9.03 24.02
C ARG A 11 -9.19 8.89 22.65
N ILE A 12 -8.91 7.66 22.21
CA ILE A 12 -8.88 7.37 20.77
C ILE A 12 -10.31 6.95 20.39
N ARG A 13 -11.08 7.88 19.81
CA ARG A 13 -12.44 7.61 19.32
C ARG A 13 -12.39 6.63 18.14
N LYS A 14 -12.50 5.33 18.43
CA LYS A 14 -12.78 4.25 17.48
C LYS A 14 -14.14 4.50 16.81
N GLY A 15 -14.17 4.70 15.50
CA GLY A 15 -15.40 4.89 14.74
C GLY A 15 -16.11 3.55 14.52
N ARG A 16 -17.06 3.18 15.38
CA ARG A 16 -17.87 1.97 15.21
C ARG A 16 -18.93 2.17 14.12
N VAL A 17 -18.99 1.28 13.14
CA VAL A 17 -20.01 1.28 12.09
C VAL A 17 -20.93 0.08 12.30
N TYR A 18 -22.19 0.34 12.67
CA TYR A 18 -23.20 -0.70 12.89
C TYR A 18 -23.75 -1.23 11.56
N ILE A 19 -23.85 -2.56 11.47
CA ILE A 19 -24.32 -3.34 10.33
C ILE A 19 -25.83 -3.54 10.50
N LYS A 20 -26.62 -3.10 9.52
CA LYS A 20 -28.07 -3.35 9.52
C LYS A 20 -28.38 -4.77 9.05
N GLU A 21 -29.56 -5.26 9.37
CA GLU A 21 -30.07 -6.54 8.86
C GLU A 21 -30.01 -6.58 7.33
N GLY A 22 -29.42 -7.64 6.77
CA GLY A 22 -29.14 -7.79 5.34
C GLY A 22 -27.85 -7.13 4.83
N GLN A 23 -27.06 -6.47 5.68
CA GLN A 23 -25.75 -5.92 5.33
C GLN A 23 -24.60 -6.82 5.83
N GLU A 24 -23.47 -6.78 5.13
CA GLU A 24 -22.23 -7.43 5.55
C GLU A 24 -21.10 -6.40 5.70
N ALA A 25 -20.16 -6.68 6.61
CA ALA A 25 -18.98 -5.84 6.75
C ALA A 25 -18.06 -6.00 5.52
N PRO A 26 -17.21 -5.00 5.23
CA PRO A 26 -16.20 -5.12 4.18
C PRO A 26 -15.34 -6.37 4.37
N ALA A 27 -15.00 -7.05 3.28
CA ALA A 27 -14.18 -8.26 3.33
C ALA A 27 -12.87 -8.01 4.10
N GLY A 28 -12.62 -8.82 5.13
CA GLY A 28 -11.45 -8.71 6.00
C GLY A 28 -11.58 -7.76 7.20
N MET A 29 -12.76 -7.17 7.44
CA MET A 29 -13.06 -6.42 8.66
C MET A 29 -13.70 -7.33 9.71
N GLN A 30 -13.21 -7.25 10.96
CA GLN A 30 -13.77 -8.02 12.06
C GLN A 30 -15.11 -7.42 12.50
N VAL A 31 -16.13 -8.28 12.55
CA VAL A 31 -17.47 -7.92 13.02
C VAL A 31 -17.63 -8.36 14.47
N GLU A 32 -17.98 -7.42 15.32
CA GLU A 32 -18.24 -7.63 16.74
C GLU A 32 -19.71 -7.40 17.05
N GLU A 33 -20.21 -8.01 18.12
CA GLU A 33 -21.58 -7.79 18.60
C GLU A 33 -21.59 -6.69 19.67
N GLY A 34 -22.37 -5.64 19.43
CA GLY A 34 -22.46 -4.50 20.32
C GLY A 34 -23.35 -4.76 21.55
N PRO A 35 -23.21 -3.96 22.62
CA PRO A 35 -23.90 -4.15 23.90
C PRO A 35 -25.44 -4.01 23.85
N ARG A 36 -26.01 -3.78 22.67
CA ARG A 36 -27.47 -3.72 22.43
C ARG A 36 -27.93 -4.75 21.37
N GLY A 37 -27.13 -5.79 21.10
CA GLY A 37 -27.47 -6.88 20.17
C GLY A 37 -27.30 -6.55 18.68
N GLY A 38 -26.59 -5.47 18.33
CA GLY A 38 -26.34 -5.07 16.94
C GLY A 38 -24.89 -5.32 16.52
N ARG A 39 -24.68 -5.91 15.33
CA ARG A 39 -23.34 -6.17 14.77
C ARG A 39 -22.65 -4.87 14.34
N TYR A 40 -21.35 -4.71 14.57
CA TYR A 40 -20.57 -3.55 14.11
C TYR A 40 -19.14 -3.93 13.71
N TYR A 41 -18.46 -3.07 12.96
CA TYR A 41 -17.01 -3.16 12.73
C TYR A 41 -16.33 -1.81 13.02
N GLU A 42 -15.05 -1.82 13.42
CA GLU A 42 -14.31 -0.60 13.77
C GLU A 42 -13.60 -0.01 12.54
N THR A 43 -13.76 1.30 12.32
CA THR A 43 -12.91 2.07 11.41
C THR A 43 -12.23 3.19 12.18
N ARG A 44 -10.97 3.52 11.84
CA ARG A 44 -10.30 4.71 12.40
C ARG A 44 -10.85 6.02 11.83
N ALA A 45 -11.61 5.97 10.73
CA ALA A 45 -12.22 7.14 10.13
C ALA A 45 -13.54 6.78 9.44
N GLY A 46 -14.66 7.33 9.93
CA GLY A 46 -15.99 7.14 9.36
C GLY A 46 -16.23 7.83 8.00
N ARG A 47 -15.19 8.24 7.26
CA ARG A 47 -15.32 8.99 5.99
C ARG A 47 -14.19 8.73 5.00
N GLY A 48 -14.19 7.54 4.43
CA GLY A 48 -13.81 7.33 3.03
C GLY A 48 -14.91 6.45 2.47
N ARG A 49 -15.59 6.83 1.38
CA ARG A 49 -16.61 5.93 0.82
C ARG A 49 -15.90 4.60 0.51
N PRO A 50 -16.26 3.49 1.18
CA PRO A 50 -15.84 2.17 0.72
C PRO A 50 -16.30 2.00 -0.73
N PHE A 51 -15.85 0.94 -1.40
CA PHE A 51 -16.58 0.38 -2.54
C PHE A 51 -17.96 -0.11 -2.07
N LYS A 52 -18.85 0.82 -1.70
CA LYS A 52 -20.25 0.54 -1.43
C LYS A 52 -20.88 0.11 -2.75
N GLU A 53 -21.96 -0.63 -2.65
CA GLU A 53 -22.86 -0.78 -3.78
C GLU A 53 -23.22 0.61 -4.32
N PRO A 54 -23.43 0.74 -5.64
CA PRO A 54 -23.94 1.99 -6.18
C PRO A 54 -25.23 2.38 -5.42
N PRO A 55 -25.51 3.69 -5.23
CA PRO A 55 -26.74 4.13 -4.56
C PRO A 55 -27.96 3.42 -5.13
N GLU A 56 -28.93 3.08 -4.28
CA GLU A 56 -30.15 2.42 -4.75
C GLU A 56 -30.82 3.26 -5.86
N GLY A 57 -31.11 2.63 -7.00
CA GLY A 57 -31.64 3.31 -8.19
C GLY A 57 -30.62 4.08 -9.04
N TYR A 58 -29.32 4.02 -8.74
CA TYR A 58 -28.29 4.64 -9.57
C TYR A 58 -28.19 3.97 -10.94
N VAL A 59 -28.25 4.78 -11.99
CA VAL A 59 -28.04 4.38 -13.38
C VAL A 59 -26.90 5.21 -13.94
N PRO A 60 -25.79 4.59 -14.38
CA PRO A 60 -24.67 5.33 -14.97
C PRO A 60 -25.13 6.09 -16.22
N VAL A 61 -24.75 7.36 -16.36
CA VAL A 61 -25.10 8.16 -17.56
C VAL A 61 -23.91 8.36 -18.48
N VAL A 62 -24.14 8.47 -19.79
CA VAL A 62 -23.08 8.71 -20.78
C VAL A 62 -22.29 9.98 -20.45
N GLY A 63 -20.96 9.87 -20.46
CA GLY A 63 -20.02 10.92 -20.09
C GLY A 63 -19.70 10.98 -18.59
N GLU A 64 -20.42 10.24 -17.75
CA GLU A 64 -20.17 10.18 -16.31
C GLU A 64 -18.86 9.46 -16.00
N ARG A 65 -18.20 9.89 -14.92
CA ARG A 65 -17.04 9.19 -14.38
C ARG A 65 -17.49 8.18 -13.34
N VAL A 66 -17.03 6.95 -13.51
CA VAL A 66 -17.35 5.83 -12.63
C VAL A 66 -16.07 5.15 -12.19
N ARG A 67 -16.14 4.35 -11.12
CA ARG A 67 -15.15 3.37 -10.73
C ARG A 67 -15.65 1.98 -11.09
N VAL A 68 -14.74 1.15 -11.58
CA VAL A 68 -15.03 -0.25 -11.90
C VAL A 68 -15.00 -1.07 -10.61
N ARG A 69 -16.08 -1.81 -10.31
CA ARG A 69 -16.16 -2.81 -9.24
C ARG A 69 -16.21 -4.19 -9.87
N LEU A 70 -15.05 -4.81 -10.01
CA LEU A 70 -14.88 -6.18 -10.48
C LEU A 70 -13.85 -6.86 -9.59
N ALA A 71 -14.30 -7.35 -8.44
CA ALA A 71 -13.43 -7.99 -7.47
C ALA A 71 -12.54 -9.06 -8.14
N GLY A 72 -11.26 -9.08 -7.79
CA GLY A 72 -10.27 -10.00 -8.35
C GLY A 72 -9.83 -9.71 -9.79
N ARG A 73 -10.30 -8.63 -10.43
CA ARG A 73 -9.80 -8.21 -11.74
C ARG A 73 -8.77 -7.08 -11.60
N PRO A 74 -7.75 -7.00 -12.48
CA PRO A 74 -6.76 -5.91 -12.50
C PRO A 74 -7.37 -4.52 -12.67
N ILE A 75 -8.58 -4.45 -13.22
CA ILE A 75 -9.29 -3.18 -13.48
C ILE A 75 -10.21 -2.76 -12.33
N ASN A 76 -10.27 -3.53 -11.23
CA ASN A 76 -11.03 -3.14 -10.05
C ASN A 76 -10.50 -1.82 -9.47
N GLY A 77 -11.39 -0.93 -9.04
CA GLY A 77 -11.03 0.38 -8.50
C GLY A 77 -10.64 1.44 -9.52
N MET A 78 -10.36 1.04 -10.76
CA MET A 78 -9.95 1.96 -11.82
C MET A 78 -11.06 2.95 -12.16
N LEU A 79 -10.65 4.18 -12.43
CA LEU A 79 -11.53 5.20 -12.96
C LEU A 79 -11.81 4.93 -14.43
N ALA A 80 -13.08 5.03 -14.79
CA ALA A 80 -13.56 4.89 -16.15
C ALA A 80 -14.54 6.02 -16.48
N ARG A 81 -14.82 6.20 -17.77
CA ARG A 81 -15.86 7.10 -18.27
C ARG A 81 -16.94 6.27 -18.95
N VAL A 82 -18.19 6.50 -18.62
CA VAL A 82 -19.31 5.85 -19.31
C VAL A 82 -19.35 6.34 -20.74
N VAL A 83 -19.22 5.43 -21.71
CA VAL A 83 -19.27 5.73 -23.15
C VAL A 83 -20.65 5.45 -23.70
N LYS A 84 -21.29 4.37 -23.24
CA LYS A 84 -22.60 3.95 -23.72
C LYS A 84 -23.34 3.16 -22.66
N THR A 85 -24.63 3.41 -22.51
CA THR A 85 -25.55 2.55 -21.75
C THR A 85 -26.18 1.52 -22.70
N MET A 86 -26.26 0.26 -22.29
CA MET A 86 -26.72 -0.87 -23.11
C MET A 86 -27.83 -1.63 -22.37
N GLY A 87 -29.07 -1.31 -22.70
CA GLY A 87 -30.26 -1.93 -22.08
C GLY A 87 -30.41 -1.56 -20.59
N LYS A 88 -31.18 -2.37 -19.86
CA LYS A 88 -31.50 -2.10 -18.44
C LYS A 88 -30.32 -2.30 -17.49
N ASN A 89 -29.34 -3.14 -17.85
CA ASN A 89 -28.32 -3.63 -16.91
C ASN A 89 -26.87 -3.49 -17.40
N GLY A 90 -26.61 -3.07 -18.63
CA GLY A 90 -25.26 -3.05 -19.20
C GLY A 90 -24.73 -1.63 -19.41
N VAL A 91 -23.46 -1.39 -19.10
CA VAL A 91 -22.77 -0.13 -19.37
C VAL A 91 -21.40 -0.40 -19.97
N MET A 92 -21.10 0.27 -21.07
CA MET A 92 -19.78 0.29 -21.67
C MET A 92 -19.02 1.50 -21.12
N VAL A 93 -17.86 1.24 -20.54
CA VAL A 93 -16.99 2.26 -19.98
C VAL A 93 -15.64 2.26 -20.68
N GLU A 94 -15.05 3.44 -20.83
CA GLU A 94 -13.67 3.64 -21.25
C GLU A 94 -12.81 3.76 -20.00
N LEU A 95 -11.93 2.80 -19.77
CA LEU A 95 -10.95 2.88 -18.70
C LEU A 95 -10.05 4.09 -18.97
N LEU A 96 -9.94 4.95 -17.96
CA LEU A 96 -9.00 6.05 -17.99
C LEU A 96 -7.65 5.44 -17.58
N THR A 97 -6.85 4.96 -18.52
CA THR A 97 -5.49 4.42 -18.31
C THR A 97 -4.43 5.51 -18.60
N PRO A 98 -3.24 5.40 -18.01
CA PRO A 98 -2.09 6.24 -18.38
C PRO A 98 -1.64 5.98 -19.82
N GLY A 99 -1.27 7.03 -20.55
CA GLY A 99 -0.78 6.93 -21.93
C GLY A 99 -1.85 7.02 -23.03
N GLY A 100 -3.13 7.24 -22.67
CA GLY A 100 -4.20 7.45 -23.65
C GLY A 100 -4.67 6.19 -24.38
N LEU A 101 -4.21 5.00 -23.95
CA LEU A 101 -4.66 3.71 -24.44
C LEU A 101 -6.11 3.46 -24.04
N ARG A 102 -7.04 3.86 -24.91
CA ARG A 102 -8.48 3.68 -24.71
C ARG A 102 -8.82 2.20 -24.63
N ARG A 103 -9.10 1.70 -23.42
CA ARG A 103 -9.59 0.33 -23.22
C ARG A 103 -11.06 0.38 -22.86
N LEU A 104 -11.90 -0.10 -23.77
CA LEU A 104 -13.32 -0.24 -23.52
C LEU A 104 -13.57 -1.51 -22.70
N GLN A 105 -14.40 -1.38 -21.67
CA GLN A 105 -14.83 -2.48 -20.83
C GLN A 105 -16.35 -2.49 -20.75
N LEU A 106 -16.93 -3.67 -20.97
CA LEU A 106 -18.34 -3.91 -20.69
C LEU A 106 -18.51 -4.29 -19.21
N LEU A 107 -19.39 -3.57 -18.51
CA LEU A 107 -19.77 -3.79 -17.12
C LEU A 107 -21.29 -3.96 -17.02
N ILE A 108 -21.74 -4.62 -15.96
CA ILE A 108 -23.13 -4.45 -15.50
C ILE A 108 -23.24 -3.14 -14.69
N HIS A 109 -24.42 -2.52 -14.64
CA HIS A 109 -24.64 -1.25 -13.92
C HIS A 109 -24.15 -1.30 -12.46
N GLY A 110 -24.39 -2.41 -11.76
CA GLY A 110 -23.92 -2.64 -10.39
C GLY A 110 -22.40 -2.58 -10.21
N ASN A 111 -21.65 -2.77 -11.30
CA ASN A 111 -20.19 -2.78 -11.32
C ASN A 111 -19.60 -1.45 -11.79
N ALA A 112 -20.42 -0.47 -12.15
CA ALA A 112 -20.02 0.91 -12.41
C ALA A 112 -20.49 1.76 -11.24
N ILE A 113 -19.63 1.98 -10.25
CA ILE A 113 -19.95 2.82 -9.10
C ILE A 113 -19.69 4.28 -9.49
N PRO A 114 -20.53 5.25 -9.11
CA PRO A 114 -20.19 6.64 -9.30
C PRO A 114 -18.81 6.93 -8.68
N ALA A 115 -17.94 7.62 -9.43
CA ALA A 115 -16.69 8.09 -8.85
C ALA A 115 -16.99 8.91 -7.58
N PRO A 116 -16.09 8.97 -6.59
CA PRO A 116 -16.32 9.71 -5.34
C PRO A 116 -16.72 11.17 -5.58
N TYR A 117 -16.40 11.69 -6.77
CA TYR A 117 -16.81 12.99 -7.28
C TYR A 117 -17.25 12.86 -8.74
N THR A 118 -18.45 13.33 -9.06
CA THR A 118 -18.85 13.60 -10.44
C THR A 118 -17.99 14.74 -11.01
N ALA A 119 -17.89 14.81 -12.35
CA ALA A 119 -17.19 15.90 -13.01
C ALA A 119 -17.78 17.29 -12.68
N LYS A 120 -19.08 17.32 -12.35
CA LYS A 120 -19.82 18.52 -11.93
C LYS A 120 -19.47 18.92 -10.50
N GLU A 121 -19.47 17.96 -9.56
CA GLU A 121 -19.04 18.21 -8.16
C GLU A 121 -17.60 18.70 -8.11
N LYS A 122 -16.68 18.06 -8.85
CA LYS A 122 -15.26 18.45 -8.90
C LYS A 122 -15.03 19.89 -9.40
N ARG A 123 -15.91 20.42 -10.26
CA ARG A 123 -15.79 21.80 -10.76
C ARG A 123 -16.17 22.85 -9.70
N ASN A 124 -17.01 22.47 -8.75
CA ASN A 124 -17.57 23.39 -7.76
C ASN A 124 -16.94 23.24 -6.36
N MET A 125 -16.22 22.15 -6.10
CA MET A 125 -15.54 21.93 -4.83
C MET A 125 -14.37 22.89 -4.63
N LYS A 126 -14.35 23.57 -3.49
CA LYS A 126 -13.18 24.32 -3.03
C LYS A 126 -12.13 23.36 -2.47
N ALA A 127 -10.89 23.84 -2.40
CA ALA A 127 -9.77 23.22 -1.70
C ALA A 127 -10.19 22.59 -0.35
N LYS A 128 -10.86 23.39 0.47
CA LYS A 128 -11.42 23.01 1.77
C LYS A 128 -12.32 21.78 1.69
N ASP A 129 -13.23 21.72 0.72
CA ASP A 129 -14.22 20.64 0.62
C ASP A 129 -13.54 19.31 0.33
N ILE A 130 -12.48 19.31 -0.49
CA ILE A 130 -11.69 18.11 -0.82
C ILE A 130 -10.90 17.64 0.41
N LEU A 131 -10.21 18.55 1.11
CA LEU A 131 -9.43 18.19 2.30
C LEU A 131 -10.33 17.66 3.42
N VAL A 132 -11.43 18.37 3.72
CA VAL A 132 -12.38 17.94 4.76
C VAL A 132 -13.05 16.63 4.38
N GLN A 133 -13.33 16.39 3.10
CA GLN A 133 -13.93 15.14 2.67
C GLN A 133 -12.93 13.96 2.74
N GLU A 134 -11.67 14.18 2.39
CA GLU A 134 -10.69 13.11 2.33
C GLU A 134 -10.03 12.82 3.68
N PHE A 135 -9.70 13.86 4.45
CA PHE A 135 -8.94 13.75 5.69
C PHE A 135 -9.75 14.15 6.94
N GLY A 136 -10.98 14.63 6.76
CA GLY A 136 -11.88 15.00 7.86
C GLY A 136 -11.54 16.34 8.52
N LYS A 137 -11.90 16.50 9.79
CA LYS A 137 -11.56 17.71 10.55
C LYS A 137 -10.04 17.84 10.72
N THR A 138 -9.57 19.07 10.78
CA THR A 138 -8.16 19.38 11.02
C THR A 138 -8.02 20.30 12.21
N ASP A 139 -7.08 20.00 13.10
CA ASP A 139 -6.78 20.79 14.28
C ASP A 139 -5.29 21.17 14.26
N LEU A 140 -4.96 22.42 14.59
CA LEU A 140 -3.58 22.86 14.74
C LEU A 140 -2.98 22.20 15.99
N LEU A 141 -1.93 21.41 15.81
CA LEU A 141 -1.27 20.68 16.89
C LEU A 141 -0.09 21.46 17.46
N SER A 142 0.85 21.82 16.57
CA SER A 142 2.14 22.39 16.95
C SER A 142 2.81 23.06 15.76
N LYS A 143 4.02 23.57 15.99
CA LYS A 143 4.93 24.04 14.94
C LYS A 143 6.20 23.22 14.99
N ASP A 144 6.77 22.95 13.83
CA ASP A 144 8.06 22.25 13.74
C ASP A 144 8.88 22.75 12.56
N VAL A 145 10.19 22.50 12.62
CA VAL A 145 11.13 22.81 11.54
C VAL A 145 11.39 21.55 10.75
N ASP A 146 11.05 21.57 9.45
CA ASP A 146 11.32 20.46 8.56
C ASP A 146 12.83 20.38 8.25
N ALA A 147 13.41 19.19 8.42
CA ALA A 147 14.83 18.96 8.20
C ALA A 147 15.24 19.10 6.72
N MET A 148 14.33 18.83 5.77
CA MET A 148 14.65 18.90 4.34
C MET A 148 14.77 20.35 3.84
N THR A 149 13.81 21.20 4.19
CA THR A 149 13.69 22.57 3.69
C THR A 149 14.24 23.60 4.67
N SER A 150 14.46 23.24 5.93
CA SER A 150 14.84 24.14 7.03
C SER A 150 13.83 25.26 7.28
N LEU A 151 12.56 25.04 6.94
CA LEU A 151 11.47 25.99 7.15
C LEU A 151 10.58 25.54 8.32
N THR A 152 9.95 26.50 8.98
CA THR A 152 8.95 26.24 10.02
C THR A 152 7.56 26.04 9.41
N TYR A 153 6.87 24.99 9.85
CA TYR A 153 5.54 24.61 9.42
C TYR A 153 4.57 24.58 10.60
N ASP A 154 3.32 24.96 10.32
CA ASP A 154 2.19 24.63 11.18
C ASP A 154 1.78 23.18 10.90
N ILE A 155 1.70 22.35 11.95
CA ILE A 155 1.32 20.95 11.88
C ILE A 155 -0.16 20.83 12.19
N TYR A 156 -0.92 20.32 11.23
CA TYR A 156 -2.33 20.03 11.39
C TYR A 156 -2.56 18.53 11.50
N THR A 157 -3.13 18.08 12.62
CA THR A 157 -3.65 16.72 12.71
C THR A 157 -4.90 16.59 11.86
N THR A 158 -5.10 15.43 11.25
CA THR A 158 -6.31 15.11 10.49
C THR A 158 -7.11 14.03 11.22
N GLU A 159 -8.43 14.02 11.06
CA GLU A 159 -9.29 12.95 11.57
C GLU A 159 -8.95 11.61 10.90
N ALA A 160 -8.50 11.65 9.65
CA ALA A 160 -8.15 10.50 8.86
C ALA A 160 -6.88 10.77 8.04
N GLY A 161 -5.80 10.07 8.36
CA GLY A 161 -4.62 10.00 7.51
C GLY A 161 -3.42 10.81 8.00
N PRO A 162 -2.55 11.29 7.08
CA PRO A 162 -1.34 12.00 7.45
C PRO A 162 -1.64 13.33 8.15
N ARG A 163 -0.69 13.78 8.96
CA ARG A 163 -0.60 15.18 9.39
C ARG A 163 -0.26 16.05 8.18
N LEU A 164 -0.84 17.25 8.13
CA LEU A 164 -0.61 18.20 7.05
C LEU A 164 0.28 19.31 7.56
N LEU A 165 1.41 19.55 6.88
CA LEU A 165 2.36 20.60 7.23
C LEU A 165 2.30 21.70 6.19
N VAL A 166 1.94 22.89 6.65
CA VAL A 166 1.79 24.09 5.82
C VAL A 166 2.74 25.15 6.35
N LYS A 167 3.49 25.83 5.46
CA LYS A 167 4.46 26.86 5.87
C LYS A 167 3.81 27.86 6.82
N HIS A 168 4.41 28.02 8.00
CA HIS A 168 3.87 28.88 9.05
C HIS A 168 3.79 30.34 8.58
N LYS A 169 2.66 31.00 8.81
CA LYS A 169 2.58 32.47 8.73
C LYS A 169 1.38 33.04 9.50
N GLY A 170 1.60 33.35 10.78
CA GLY A 170 0.64 34.08 11.62
C GLY A 170 -0.32 33.19 12.41
N GLU A 171 -1.34 33.78 13.03
CA GLU A 171 -2.29 33.12 13.93
C GLU A 171 -3.50 32.52 13.18
N PHE A 172 -3.26 31.65 12.20
CA PHE A 172 -4.36 30.91 11.55
C PHE A 172 -4.40 29.47 12.05
N ASP A 173 -5.61 28.97 12.29
CA ASP A 173 -5.89 27.66 12.90
C ASP A 173 -6.25 26.57 11.87
N MET A 174 -6.11 26.84 10.56
CA MET A 174 -6.55 25.90 9.51
C MET A 174 -5.61 25.83 8.28
N PRO A 175 -5.35 24.62 7.73
CA PRO A 175 -4.32 24.39 6.72
C PRO A 175 -4.65 24.99 5.34
N TRP A 176 -5.93 25.15 5.00
CA TRP A 176 -6.35 25.69 3.70
C TRP A 176 -6.16 27.22 3.58
N HIS A 177 -5.76 27.90 4.65
CA HIS A 177 -5.30 29.29 4.61
C HIS A 177 -3.81 29.41 4.20
N ALA A 178 -3.22 28.35 3.64
CA ALA A 178 -1.86 28.33 3.14
C ALA A 178 -1.52 29.60 2.33
N GLN A 179 -0.33 30.14 2.57
CA GLN A 179 0.30 31.23 1.81
C GLN A 179 0.27 30.96 0.30
N ALA A 180 0.46 31.99 -0.53
CA ALA A 180 0.63 31.82 -1.97
C ALA A 180 1.67 30.72 -2.30
N ASP A 181 2.76 30.65 -1.55
CA ASP A 181 3.86 29.71 -1.80
C ASP A 181 3.46 28.23 -1.53
N SER A 182 2.99 27.88 -0.32
CA SER A 182 2.51 26.51 -0.01
C SER A 182 1.15 26.18 -0.62
N GLY A 183 0.35 27.22 -0.88
CA GLY A 183 -0.96 27.14 -1.52
C GLY A 183 -0.86 26.61 -2.96
N VAL A 184 0.26 26.85 -3.65
CA VAL A 184 0.54 26.25 -4.97
C VAL A 184 0.62 24.73 -4.87
N SER A 185 1.47 24.20 -3.98
CA SER A 185 1.67 22.76 -3.77
C SER A 185 0.40 22.09 -3.24
N MET A 186 -0.27 22.71 -2.28
CA MET A 186 -1.54 22.23 -1.74
C MET A 186 -2.63 22.20 -2.82
N LYS A 187 -2.77 23.27 -3.62
CA LYS A 187 -3.74 23.33 -4.72
C LYS A 187 -3.49 22.24 -5.75
N ALA A 188 -2.23 21.97 -6.07
CA ALA A 188 -1.85 20.89 -6.97
C ALA A 188 -2.25 19.52 -6.38
N PHE A 189 -1.90 19.25 -5.13
CA PHE A 189 -2.27 18.03 -4.41
C PHE A 189 -3.78 17.76 -4.43
N MET A 190 -4.58 18.75 -4.02
CA MET A 190 -6.05 18.63 -3.97
C MET A 190 -6.66 18.36 -5.35
N LYS A 191 -6.04 18.86 -6.42
CA LYS A 191 -6.48 18.63 -7.81
C LYS A 191 -6.26 17.18 -8.24
N ALA A 192 -5.24 16.52 -7.69
CA ALA A 192 -4.80 15.17 -8.01
C ALA A 192 -5.50 14.07 -7.18
N LEU A 193 -5.85 14.33 -5.91
CA LEU A 193 -6.52 13.36 -5.04
C LEU A 193 -7.69 12.59 -5.70
N PRO A 194 -8.63 13.26 -6.42
CA PRO A 194 -9.75 12.55 -7.05
C PRO A 194 -9.36 11.62 -8.20
N GLU A 195 -8.13 11.72 -8.70
CA GLU A 195 -7.62 10.90 -9.81
C GLU A 195 -6.90 9.63 -9.32
N MET A 196 -6.56 9.53 -8.03
CA MET A 196 -5.94 8.34 -7.45
C MET A 196 -6.93 7.17 -7.36
N SER A 197 -6.44 5.93 -7.34
CA SER A 197 -7.28 4.78 -6.97
C SER A 197 -7.72 4.91 -5.50
N THR A 198 -8.87 4.32 -5.16
CA THR A 198 -9.36 4.35 -3.77
C THR A 198 -8.37 3.63 -2.85
N GLU A 199 -7.80 2.53 -3.34
CA GLU A 199 -6.80 1.71 -2.68
C GLU A 199 -5.52 2.51 -2.45
N ALA A 200 -4.97 3.17 -3.48
CA ALA A 200 -3.78 4.01 -3.32
C ALA A 200 -4.03 5.17 -2.35
N LEU A 201 -5.19 5.81 -2.41
CA LEU A 201 -5.55 6.88 -1.48
C LEU A 201 -5.72 6.36 -0.04
N THR A 202 -6.26 5.15 0.12
CA THR A 202 -6.38 4.50 1.44
C THR A 202 -5.01 4.13 1.98
N THR A 203 -4.12 3.59 1.15
CA THR A 203 -2.73 3.33 1.53
C THR A 203 -2.02 4.62 1.89
N MET A 204 -2.21 5.71 1.14
CA MET A 204 -1.63 7.02 1.49
C MET A 204 -2.10 7.45 2.89
N LYS A 205 -3.40 7.34 3.18
CA LYS A 205 -3.94 7.68 4.51
C LYS A 205 -3.35 6.78 5.61
N ASN A 206 -3.10 5.51 5.32
CA ASN A 206 -2.64 4.57 6.35
C ASN A 206 -1.12 4.61 6.58
N GLU A 207 -0.35 4.84 5.52
CA GLU A 207 1.10 4.64 5.53
C GLU A 207 1.92 5.93 5.44
N VAL A 208 1.35 7.03 4.95
CA VAL A 208 2.02 8.33 4.97
C VAL A 208 1.70 8.98 6.31
N GLU A 209 2.73 9.35 7.08
CA GLU A 209 2.52 9.97 8.40
C GLU A 209 2.36 11.49 8.30
N GLU A 210 3.06 12.10 7.34
CA GLU A 210 3.10 13.54 7.14
C GLU A 210 3.11 13.90 5.66
N ILE A 211 2.39 14.97 5.30
CA ILE A 211 2.47 15.61 3.98
C ILE A 211 2.91 17.06 4.16
N ILE A 212 4.06 17.40 3.59
CA ILE A 212 4.63 18.74 3.62
C ILE A 212 4.33 19.46 2.30
N PHE A 213 3.56 20.55 2.39
CA PHE A 213 3.30 21.45 1.26
C PHE A 213 4.43 22.47 1.13
N SER A 214 5.50 22.06 0.48
CA SER A 214 6.72 22.86 0.37
C SER A 214 6.50 24.10 -0.51
N PRO A 215 6.95 25.29 -0.04
CA PRO A 215 6.94 26.53 -0.81
C PRO A 215 8.14 26.67 -1.75
N VAL A 216 9.14 25.79 -1.63
CA VAL A 216 10.40 25.83 -2.39
C VAL A 216 10.56 24.57 -3.22
N SER A 217 11.38 24.61 -4.26
CA SER A 217 11.74 23.41 -5.04
C SER A 217 12.51 22.41 -4.19
N SER A 218 12.56 21.15 -4.64
CA SER A 218 13.32 20.12 -3.93
C SER A 218 14.81 20.52 -3.83
N PRO A 219 15.39 20.50 -2.61
CA PRO A 219 16.81 20.78 -2.42
C PRO A 219 17.73 19.84 -3.21
N ARG A 220 17.25 18.63 -3.52
CA ARG A 220 17.98 17.60 -4.27
C ARG A 220 17.91 17.78 -5.79
N ASP A 221 17.09 18.69 -6.29
CA ASP A 221 16.91 18.89 -7.74
C ASP A 221 18.21 19.31 -8.44
N ARG A 222 19.05 20.12 -7.77
CA ARG A 222 20.32 20.58 -8.34
C ARG A 222 21.31 19.43 -8.54
N GLU A 223 21.44 18.57 -7.55
CA GLU A 223 22.32 17.38 -7.62
C GLU A 223 21.81 16.40 -8.66
N ARG A 224 20.49 16.17 -8.70
CA ARG A 224 19.89 15.27 -9.69
C ARG A 224 20.05 15.81 -11.10
N SER A 225 19.82 17.10 -11.31
CA SER A 225 20.01 17.77 -12.60
C SER A 225 21.43 17.63 -13.13
N LYS A 226 22.43 17.77 -12.25
CA LYS A 226 23.84 17.56 -12.60
C LYS A 226 24.11 16.11 -13.04
N ARG A 227 23.54 15.12 -12.33
CA ARG A 227 23.72 13.70 -12.66
C ARG A 227 23.07 13.31 -13.99
N ILE A 228 21.88 13.84 -14.27
CA ILE A 228 21.12 13.46 -15.48
C ILE A 228 21.40 14.35 -16.70
N GLY A 229 22.19 15.42 -16.54
CA GLY A 229 22.49 16.36 -17.63
C GLY A 229 21.29 17.18 -18.12
N ALA A 230 20.21 17.24 -17.34
CA ALA A 230 18.96 17.92 -17.71
C ALA A 230 18.33 18.62 -16.50
N LYS A 231 17.50 19.64 -16.73
CA LYS A 231 16.78 20.34 -15.66
C LYS A 231 15.75 19.39 -15.03
N PHE A 232 16.11 18.80 -13.90
CA PHE A 232 15.21 18.01 -13.08
C PHE A 232 14.42 18.94 -12.17
N THR A 233 13.12 18.67 -12.01
CA THR A 233 12.30 19.40 -11.03
C THR A 233 11.33 18.43 -10.39
N SER A 234 11.62 18.05 -9.16
CA SER A 234 10.77 17.16 -8.37
C SER A 234 9.40 17.80 -8.18
N ARG A 235 8.34 17.03 -8.37
CA ARG A 235 6.97 17.47 -8.09
C ARG A 235 6.51 16.99 -6.72
N ALA A 236 6.93 15.80 -6.33
CA ALA A 236 6.84 15.28 -4.98
C ALA A 236 8.08 14.42 -4.69
N CYS A 237 8.29 14.05 -3.43
CA CYS A 237 9.19 12.97 -3.03
C CYS A 237 8.77 12.39 -1.68
N MET A 238 9.17 11.15 -1.40
CA MET A 238 8.99 10.48 -0.13
C MET A 238 10.31 10.39 0.65
N GLN A 239 10.32 10.83 1.91
CA GLN A 239 11.40 10.58 2.84
C GLN A 239 11.13 9.30 3.64
N LYS A 240 12.17 8.49 3.85
CA LYS A 240 12.07 7.24 4.60
C LYS A 240 11.72 7.47 6.07
N GLU A 241 12.52 8.30 6.74
CA GLU A 241 12.31 8.68 8.13
C GLU A 241 10.95 9.38 8.27
N GLY A 242 10.08 8.83 9.12
CA GLY A 242 8.74 9.35 9.35
C GLY A 242 7.78 9.27 8.15
N ARG A 243 8.12 8.55 7.07
CA ARG A 243 7.27 8.39 5.87
C ARG A 243 6.64 9.72 5.42
N VAL A 244 7.50 10.73 5.32
CA VAL A 244 7.12 12.13 5.06
C VAL A 244 7.10 12.41 3.56
N MET A 245 5.92 12.77 3.04
CA MET A 245 5.76 13.14 1.64
C MET A 245 5.90 14.65 1.46
N HIS A 246 6.87 15.07 0.65
CA HIS A 246 6.98 16.46 0.22
C HIS A 246 6.26 16.68 -1.11
N ILE A 247 5.53 17.79 -1.22
CA ILE A 247 4.92 18.25 -2.46
C ILE A 247 5.48 19.64 -2.78
N PHE A 248 6.07 19.77 -3.96
CA PHE A 248 6.82 20.96 -4.36
C PHE A 248 6.02 21.85 -5.33
N PRO A 249 6.38 23.13 -5.50
CA PRO A 249 5.64 24.06 -6.36
C PRO A 249 5.51 23.60 -7.83
N ALA A 250 6.48 22.83 -8.31
CA ALA A 250 6.47 22.26 -9.66
C ALA A 250 5.29 21.31 -9.92
N ALA A 251 4.64 20.79 -8.87
CA ALA A 251 3.43 20.00 -8.96
C ALA A 251 2.28 20.76 -9.66
N LEU A 252 2.25 22.10 -9.58
CA LEU A 252 1.21 22.91 -10.23
C LEU A 252 1.21 22.77 -11.75
N ASN A 253 2.39 22.56 -12.33
CA ASN A 253 2.60 22.44 -13.77
C ASN A 253 2.25 21.05 -14.31
N ALA A 254 2.00 20.07 -13.42
CA ALA A 254 1.47 18.78 -13.84
C ALA A 254 -0.04 18.86 -14.07
N ASP A 255 -0.51 18.10 -15.07
CA ASP A 255 -1.93 17.81 -15.17
C ASP A 255 -2.36 16.90 -13.99
N LYS A 256 -3.68 16.80 -13.79
CA LYS A 256 -4.26 16.14 -12.61
C LYS A 256 -3.87 14.67 -12.51
N ARG A 257 -3.74 14.01 -13.67
CA ARG A 257 -3.47 12.58 -13.79
C ARG A 257 -2.01 12.31 -13.48
N THR A 258 -1.11 13.02 -14.16
CA THR A 258 0.33 12.88 -13.95
C THR A 258 0.70 13.11 -12.49
N LEU A 259 0.12 14.12 -11.84
CA LEU A 259 0.38 14.34 -10.42
C LEU A 259 -0.18 13.22 -9.54
N ALA A 260 -1.35 12.66 -9.85
CA ALA A 260 -1.90 11.53 -9.10
C ALA A 260 -1.06 10.26 -9.27
N ASP A 261 -0.50 10.03 -10.45
CA ASP A 261 0.44 8.93 -10.69
C ASP A 261 1.72 9.13 -9.86
N ILE A 262 2.27 10.35 -9.83
CA ILE A 262 3.42 10.69 -8.96
C ILE A 262 3.08 10.46 -7.49
N LEU A 263 1.95 10.95 -7.00
CA LEU A 263 1.54 10.74 -5.60
C LEU A 263 1.31 9.25 -5.27
N THR A 264 0.83 8.46 -6.24
CA THR A 264 0.68 7.00 -6.09
C THR A 264 2.04 6.31 -6.03
N HIS A 265 3.01 6.74 -6.84
CA HIS A 265 4.40 6.28 -6.76
C HIS A 265 5.00 6.60 -5.38
N GLU A 266 4.91 7.85 -4.90
CA GLU A 266 5.42 8.21 -3.58
C GLU A 266 4.72 7.44 -2.44
N THR A 267 3.42 7.17 -2.59
CA THR A 267 2.68 6.28 -1.68
C THR A 267 3.22 4.85 -1.71
N GLY A 268 3.70 4.39 -2.87
CA GLY A 268 4.39 3.11 -3.02
C GLY A 268 5.66 3.03 -2.16
N HIS A 269 6.44 4.11 -2.07
CA HIS A 269 7.58 4.19 -1.14
C HIS A 269 7.13 4.12 0.33
N ALA A 270 6.10 4.87 0.74
CA ALA A 270 5.58 4.78 2.11
C ALA A 270 5.07 3.37 2.43
N HIS A 271 4.46 2.70 1.44
CA HIS A 271 4.00 1.33 1.57
C HIS A 271 5.15 0.33 1.70
N ASP A 272 6.26 0.55 0.99
CA ASP A 272 7.49 -0.24 1.10
C ASP A 272 8.14 -0.06 2.49
N TYR A 273 8.22 1.17 3.00
CA TYR A 273 8.76 1.43 4.33
C TYR A 273 7.90 0.80 5.43
N ALA A 274 6.57 0.92 5.34
CA ALA A 274 5.68 0.21 6.26
C ALA A 274 5.86 -1.32 6.19
N ARG A 275 6.17 -1.84 5.00
CA ARG A 275 6.48 -3.27 4.80
C ARG A 275 7.78 -3.66 5.47
N GLU A 276 8.82 -2.83 5.44
CA GLU A 276 10.06 -3.10 6.19
C GLU A 276 9.79 -3.25 7.70
N ASP A 277 8.96 -2.38 8.27
CA ASP A 277 8.59 -2.45 9.70
C ASP A 277 7.85 -3.76 10.05
N MET A 278 7.07 -4.28 9.10
CA MET A 278 6.32 -5.53 9.27
C MET A 278 7.22 -6.79 9.28
N VAL A 279 8.42 -6.74 8.70
CA VAL A 279 9.31 -7.92 8.60
C VAL A 279 9.67 -8.47 9.97
N HIS A 280 9.94 -7.59 10.94
CA HIS A 280 10.29 -8.02 12.29
C HIS A 280 9.15 -8.81 12.96
N ASN A 281 7.95 -8.23 13.00
CA ASN A 281 6.78 -8.87 13.60
C ASN A 281 6.39 -10.17 12.87
N TYR A 282 6.55 -10.19 11.54
CA TYR A 282 6.32 -11.39 10.74
C TYR A 282 7.25 -12.52 11.18
N ASN A 283 8.55 -12.25 11.26
CA ASN A 283 9.56 -13.25 11.62
C ASN A 283 9.42 -13.73 13.07
N GLU A 284 9.09 -12.84 14.00
CA GLU A 284 8.81 -13.21 15.39
C GLU A 284 7.61 -14.18 15.48
N ARG A 285 6.52 -13.86 14.78
CA ARG A 285 5.32 -14.71 14.78
C ARG A 285 5.55 -16.04 14.06
N LEU A 286 6.26 -16.02 12.93
CA LEU A 286 6.63 -17.23 12.21
C LEU A 286 7.57 -18.11 13.03
N GLY A 287 8.53 -17.52 13.75
CA GLY A 287 9.40 -18.21 14.68
C GLY A 287 8.60 -18.95 15.75
N ARG A 288 7.69 -18.26 16.45
CA ARG A 288 6.79 -18.89 17.44
C ARG A 288 5.94 -20.01 16.87
N PHE A 289 5.45 -19.86 15.63
CA PHE A 289 4.71 -20.92 14.97
C PHE A 289 5.56 -22.17 14.81
N TRP A 290 6.79 -22.03 14.29
CA TRP A 290 7.70 -23.15 14.09
C TRP A 290 8.25 -23.72 15.40
N ASP A 291 8.49 -22.90 16.43
CA ASP A 291 8.88 -23.34 17.77
C ASP A 291 7.81 -24.22 18.43
N ALA A 292 6.54 -24.03 18.06
CA ALA A 292 5.41 -24.84 18.54
C ALA A 292 5.17 -26.13 17.74
N GLN A 293 5.87 -26.31 16.60
CA GLN A 293 5.78 -27.56 15.82
C GLN A 293 6.76 -28.59 16.36
N GLU A 294 6.32 -29.84 16.48
CA GLU A 294 7.19 -30.94 16.92
C GLU A 294 8.25 -31.33 15.88
N ASP A 295 7.96 -31.14 14.59
CA ASP A 295 8.86 -31.45 13.48
C ASP A 295 8.81 -30.36 12.41
N MET A 296 9.94 -29.68 12.20
CA MET A 296 10.12 -28.70 11.13
C MET A 296 10.77 -29.39 9.93
N PRO A 297 10.08 -29.49 8.77
CA PRO A 297 10.65 -30.12 7.60
C PRO A 297 11.91 -29.41 7.11
N ALA A 298 12.90 -30.18 6.65
CA ALA A 298 14.08 -29.62 5.97
C ALA A 298 13.80 -29.13 4.54
N ASP A 299 12.63 -29.49 3.98
CA ASP A 299 12.21 -29.11 2.63
C ASP A 299 11.44 -27.78 2.63
N PRO A 300 11.95 -26.72 1.99
CA PRO A 300 11.30 -25.41 1.94
C PRO A 300 9.91 -25.42 1.27
N ASP A 301 9.65 -26.33 0.33
CA ASP A 301 8.33 -26.43 -0.30
C ASP A 301 7.30 -26.99 0.67
N ARG A 302 7.69 -28.04 1.42
CA ARG A 302 6.86 -28.57 2.50
C ARG A 302 6.65 -27.58 3.64
N MET A 303 7.66 -26.80 4.01
CA MET A 303 7.51 -25.71 4.99
C MET A 303 6.46 -24.69 4.52
N ARG A 304 6.55 -24.23 3.26
CA ARG A 304 5.58 -23.30 2.68
C ARG A 304 4.16 -23.86 2.64
N ALA A 305 4.01 -25.15 2.32
CA ALA A 305 2.70 -25.80 2.32
C ALA A 305 2.08 -25.81 3.72
N ILE A 306 2.86 -26.15 4.76
CA ILE A 306 2.41 -26.11 6.15
C ILE A 306 2.06 -24.68 6.58
N GLU A 307 2.88 -23.69 6.22
CA GLU A 307 2.60 -22.28 6.46
C GLU A 307 1.26 -21.85 5.83
N GLU A 308 1.05 -22.18 4.55
CA GLU A 308 -0.18 -21.86 3.83
C GLU A 308 -1.41 -22.56 4.42
N GLU A 309 -1.31 -23.85 4.77
CA GLU A 309 -2.37 -24.61 5.45
C GLU A 309 -2.76 -24.00 6.79
N ASN A 310 -1.82 -23.37 7.49
CA ASN A 310 -2.04 -22.66 8.75
C ASN A 310 -2.41 -21.17 8.56
N GLY A 311 -2.66 -20.73 7.32
CA GLY A 311 -3.06 -19.37 7.01
C GLY A 311 -1.95 -18.33 7.19
N ILE A 312 -0.69 -18.75 7.20
CA ILE A 312 0.47 -17.88 7.23
C ILE A 312 0.68 -17.34 5.80
N PRO A 313 0.57 -16.02 5.58
CA PRO A 313 0.77 -15.44 4.26
C PRO A 313 2.25 -15.46 3.88
N PRO A 314 2.61 -15.27 2.59
CA PRO A 314 4.01 -15.19 2.18
C PRO A 314 4.80 -14.11 2.94
N HIS A 315 6.10 -14.34 3.14
CA HIS A 315 6.99 -13.38 3.81
C HIS A 315 6.94 -12.00 3.12
N PRO A 316 6.95 -10.86 3.85
CA PRO A 316 6.85 -9.53 3.25
C PRO A 316 7.93 -9.21 2.21
N ASN A 317 9.10 -9.84 2.31
CA ASN A 317 10.22 -9.74 1.35
C ASN A 317 10.24 -10.84 0.29
N ALA A 318 9.18 -11.66 0.14
CA ALA A 318 9.20 -12.77 -0.80
C ALA A 318 9.66 -12.32 -2.20
N TRP A 319 9.14 -11.18 -2.68
CA TRP A 319 9.47 -10.57 -3.97
C TRP A 319 10.95 -10.20 -4.19
N MET A 320 11.73 -10.03 -3.12
CA MET A 320 13.13 -9.59 -3.22
C MET A 320 14.00 -10.66 -3.88
N ARG A 321 13.64 -11.94 -3.74
CA ARG A 321 14.35 -13.05 -4.38
C ARG A 321 14.24 -12.94 -5.90
N GLU A 322 13.03 -12.72 -6.41
CA GLU A 322 12.75 -12.60 -7.83
C GLU A 322 13.37 -11.33 -8.43
N TYR A 323 13.38 -10.23 -7.66
CA TYR A 323 14.12 -9.02 -8.04
C TYR A 323 15.65 -9.26 -8.09
N GLY A 324 16.18 -10.03 -7.13
CA GLY A 324 17.59 -10.47 -7.11
C GLY A 324 17.96 -11.28 -8.35
N GLN A 325 17.12 -12.25 -8.73
CA GLN A 325 17.31 -13.04 -9.95
C GLN A 325 17.31 -12.18 -11.22
N TRP A 326 16.42 -11.17 -11.28
CA TRP A 326 16.46 -10.21 -12.39
C TRP A 326 17.77 -9.41 -12.41
N LYS A 327 18.27 -8.95 -11.25
CA LYS A 327 19.55 -8.23 -11.18
C LYS A 327 20.72 -9.10 -11.62
N GLU A 328 20.77 -10.35 -11.19
CA GLU A 328 21.77 -11.33 -11.61
C GLU A 328 21.73 -11.56 -13.12
N TYR A 329 20.53 -11.71 -13.69
CA TYR A 329 20.34 -11.79 -15.14
C TYR A 329 20.87 -10.54 -15.86
N ASN A 330 20.49 -9.34 -15.41
CA ASN A 330 20.95 -8.10 -16.02
C ASN A 330 22.48 -7.93 -15.90
N GLN A 331 23.06 -8.32 -14.76
CA GLN A 331 24.52 -8.33 -14.57
C GLN A 331 25.20 -9.32 -15.52
N GLY A 332 24.63 -10.51 -15.73
CA GLY A 332 25.15 -11.48 -16.69
C GLY A 332 25.09 -10.98 -18.14
N LEU A 333 24.12 -10.14 -18.50
CA LEU A 333 24.10 -9.48 -19.81
C LEU A 333 25.15 -8.38 -19.92
N ASP A 334 25.28 -7.55 -18.89
CA ASP A 334 26.22 -6.41 -18.87
C ASP A 334 27.68 -6.85 -18.75
N ARG A 335 27.93 -7.98 -18.06
CA ARG A 335 29.26 -8.53 -17.75
C ARG A 335 29.26 -10.04 -17.97
N PRO A 336 29.29 -10.49 -19.24
CA PRO A 336 29.02 -11.88 -19.58
C PRO A 336 30.07 -12.89 -19.14
N ASP A 337 31.26 -12.42 -18.73
CA ASP A 337 32.35 -13.25 -18.22
C ASP A 337 32.43 -13.26 -16.68
N GLU A 338 31.63 -12.45 -15.98
CA GLU A 338 31.60 -12.45 -14.51
C GLU A 338 30.88 -13.70 -13.99
N VAL A 339 31.52 -14.44 -13.08
CA VAL A 339 30.92 -15.64 -12.48
C VAL A 339 29.82 -15.22 -11.49
N ILE A 340 28.60 -15.63 -11.78
CA ILE A 340 27.40 -15.33 -10.98
C ILE A 340 26.84 -16.66 -10.46
N PHE A 341 26.28 -16.62 -9.25
CA PHE A 341 25.50 -17.75 -8.75
C PHE A 341 24.11 -17.72 -9.37
N TRP A 342 23.84 -18.63 -10.29
CA TRP A 342 22.51 -18.83 -10.84
C TRP A 342 21.76 -19.81 -9.96
N GLY A 343 20.66 -19.36 -9.36
CA GLY A 343 19.85 -20.15 -8.42
C GLY A 343 19.22 -21.43 -9.02
N SER A 344 18.21 -21.96 -8.33
CA SER A 344 17.44 -23.10 -8.79
C SER A 344 16.33 -22.68 -9.76
N TYR A 345 16.21 -23.35 -10.90
CA TYR A 345 15.10 -23.12 -11.84
C TYR A 345 14.22 -24.37 -12.00
N PRO A 346 12.90 -24.21 -12.26
CA PRO A 346 12.01 -25.33 -12.48
C PRO A 346 12.49 -26.22 -13.63
N ARG A 347 12.58 -27.52 -13.38
CA ARG A 347 12.90 -28.53 -14.40
C ARG A 347 11.70 -28.75 -15.33
N THR A 348 11.97 -29.12 -16.58
CA THR A 348 10.91 -29.61 -17.47
C THR A 348 10.30 -30.89 -16.91
N GLU A 349 9.06 -31.24 -17.28
CA GLU A 349 8.42 -32.51 -16.89
C GLU A 349 9.27 -33.75 -17.24
N GLN A 350 10.09 -33.64 -18.29
CA GLN A 350 11.00 -34.69 -18.70
C GLN A 350 12.22 -34.81 -17.77
N ASP A 351 12.75 -33.69 -17.30
CA ASP A 351 13.86 -33.63 -16.33
C ASP A 351 13.41 -34.03 -14.92
N LYS A 352 12.18 -33.67 -14.53
CA LYS A 352 11.56 -34.09 -13.27
C LYS A 352 11.48 -35.61 -13.16
N LYS A 353 11.03 -36.28 -14.23
CA LYS A 353 10.98 -37.76 -14.30
C LYS A 353 12.35 -38.42 -14.16
N LYS A 354 13.43 -37.75 -14.55
CA LYS A 354 14.79 -38.30 -14.54
C LYS A 354 15.48 -38.14 -13.20
N THR A 355 15.26 -37.03 -12.50
CA THR A 355 15.98 -36.72 -11.26
C THR A 355 15.13 -36.74 -10.00
N GLY A 356 13.80 -36.83 -10.14
CA GLY A 356 12.87 -36.76 -9.00
C GLY A 356 12.87 -35.40 -8.29
N LEU A 357 13.44 -34.36 -8.91
CA LEU A 357 13.52 -33.01 -8.37
C LEU A 357 12.77 -32.07 -9.30
N ASP A 358 12.02 -31.14 -8.71
CA ASP A 358 11.29 -30.11 -9.46
C ASP A 358 12.20 -29.00 -9.98
N TYR A 359 13.48 -28.98 -9.60
CA TYR A 359 14.41 -27.91 -9.92
C TYR A 359 15.82 -28.39 -10.32
N GLN A 360 16.51 -27.58 -11.11
CA GLN A 360 17.93 -27.72 -11.44
C GLN A 360 18.70 -26.56 -10.82
N MET A 361 19.70 -26.89 -10.00
CA MET A 361 20.72 -25.93 -9.58
C MET A 361 21.68 -25.71 -10.75
N ILE A 362 21.82 -24.46 -11.20
CA ILE A 362 22.80 -24.11 -12.25
C ILE A 362 24.18 -23.90 -11.61
N GLY A 363 24.22 -23.25 -10.44
CA GLY A 363 25.44 -23.01 -9.68
C GLY A 363 26.21 -21.78 -10.17
N GLN A 364 27.49 -21.72 -9.83
CA GLN A 364 28.36 -20.60 -10.21
C GLN A 364 28.85 -20.77 -11.66
N LYS A 365 28.39 -19.88 -12.55
CA LYS A 365 28.82 -19.82 -13.96
C LYS A 365 28.81 -18.37 -14.44
N SER A 366 29.65 -18.03 -15.38
CA SER A 366 29.49 -16.81 -16.18
C SER A 366 28.35 -16.95 -17.18
N TRP A 367 27.83 -15.85 -17.70
CA TRP A 367 26.78 -15.91 -18.72
C TRP A 367 27.25 -16.67 -19.97
N ASN A 368 28.51 -16.51 -20.38
CA ASN A 368 29.06 -17.20 -21.54
C ASN A 368 29.19 -18.72 -21.36
N GLU A 369 29.35 -19.20 -20.12
CA GLU A 369 29.41 -20.62 -19.79
C GLU A 369 28.04 -21.31 -19.72
N LEU A 370 26.94 -20.54 -19.69
CA LEU A 370 25.59 -21.09 -19.71
C LEU A 370 25.25 -21.68 -21.09
N SER A 371 24.68 -22.88 -21.07
CA SER A 371 24.08 -23.51 -22.25
C SER A 371 22.91 -22.67 -22.79
N PRO A 372 22.54 -22.83 -24.09
CA PRO A 372 21.39 -22.12 -24.66
C PRO A 372 20.08 -22.37 -23.91
N VAL A 373 19.88 -23.58 -23.36
CA VAL A 373 18.69 -23.93 -22.58
C VAL A 373 18.69 -23.19 -21.24
N GLU A 374 19.82 -23.17 -20.52
CA GLU A 374 19.96 -22.42 -19.26
C GLU A 374 19.71 -20.92 -19.49
N LYS A 375 20.31 -20.33 -20.54
CA LYS A 375 20.06 -18.93 -20.93
C LYS A 375 18.58 -18.69 -21.18
N GLY A 376 17.91 -19.59 -21.91
CA GLY A 376 16.48 -19.49 -22.23
C GLY A 376 15.60 -19.47 -20.98
N VAL A 377 15.85 -20.37 -20.03
CA VAL A 377 15.11 -20.47 -18.76
C VAL A 377 15.36 -19.24 -17.88
N ILE A 378 16.62 -18.85 -17.66
CA ILE A 378 16.98 -17.67 -16.87
C ILE A 378 16.33 -16.42 -17.46
N SER A 379 16.43 -16.23 -18.78
CA SER A 379 15.83 -15.08 -19.47
C SER A 379 14.31 -15.06 -19.29
N HIS A 380 13.65 -16.21 -19.42
CA HIS A 380 12.20 -16.29 -19.28
C HIS A 380 11.73 -15.90 -17.88
N GLU A 381 12.36 -16.43 -16.82
CA GLU A 381 12.00 -16.08 -15.44
C GLU A 381 12.38 -14.63 -15.10
N ALA A 382 13.56 -14.17 -15.48
CA ALA A 382 13.99 -12.80 -15.23
C ALA A 382 13.06 -11.77 -15.90
N ASN A 383 12.54 -12.07 -17.10
CA ASN A 383 11.61 -11.20 -17.79
C ASN A 383 10.25 -11.06 -17.09
N LYS A 384 9.80 -12.05 -16.32
CA LYS A 384 8.59 -11.92 -15.49
C LYS A 384 8.77 -10.91 -14.35
N ASN A 385 10.01 -10.75 -13.90
CA ASN A 385 10.37 -9.94 -12.74
C ASN A 385 11.03 -8.62 -13.12
N ALA A 386 11.14 -8.33 -14.41
CA ALA A 386 11.85 -7.17 -14.94
C ALA A 386 11.19 -5.85 -14.49
N PRO A 387 11.99 -4.80 -14.22
CA PRO A 387 11.48 -3.48 -13.85
C PRO A 387 10.50 -2.95 -14.89
N VAL A 388 9.39 -2.38 -14.41
CA VAL A 388 8.28 -1.89 -15.25
C VAL A 388 8.55 -0.53 -15.93
N SER A 389 9.71 0.07 -15.67
CA SER A 389 10.15 1.32 -16.27
C SER A 389 11.67 1.47 -16.12
N LEU A 390 12.32 2.28 -16.97
CA LEU A 390 13.74 2.62 -16.81
C LEU A 390 14.06 3.23 -15.44
N TYR A 391 13.10 3.90 -14.82
CA TYR A 391 13.28 4.47 -13.49
C TYR A 391 13.33 3.38 -12.40
N ALA A 392 12.50 2.34 -12.54
CA ALA A 392 12.51 1.16 -11.69
C ALA A 392 13.84 0.36 -11.73
N HIS A 393 14.66 0.51 -12.79
CA HIS A 393 16.00 -0.10 -12.84
C HIS A 393 16.99 0.49 -11.84
N THR A 394 16.72 1.70 -11.31
CA THR A 394 17.75 2.45 -10.58
C THR A 394 18.07 1.88 -9.20
N ASN A 395 17.09 1.33 -8.47
CA ASN A 395 17.26 0.61 -7.20
C ASN A 395 15.97 -0.13 -6.81
N GLU A 396 16.06 -0.95 -5.76
CA GLU A 396 14.95 -1.79 -5.26
C GLU A 396 13.72 -0.99 -4.79
N ARG A 397 13.91 0.23 -4.27
CA ARG A 397 12.80 1.06 -3.77
C ARG A 397 12.01 1.64 -4.93
N GLU A 398 12.71 2.06 -5.98
CA GLU A 398 12.11 2.56 -7.21
C GLU A 398 11.43 1.41 -7.98
N TYR A 399 12.01 0.21 -7.94
CA TYR A 399 11.35 -1.01 -8.42
C TYR A 399 10.00 -1.23 -7.73
N TYR A 400 9.97 -1.17 -6.40
CA TYR A 400 8.75 -1.35 -5.62
C TYR A 400 7.71 -0.27 -5.92
N ALA A 401 8.09 1.01 -5.87
CA ALA A 401 7.19 2.13 -6.05
C ALA A 401 6.60 2.22 -7.47
N GLU A 402 7.41 1.96 -8.49
CA GLU A 402 6.94 1.90 -9.88
C GLU A 402 6.01 0.71 -10.11
N ALA A 403 6.34 -0.48 -9.58
CA ALA A 403 5.44 -1.64 -9.66
C ALA A 403 4.10 -1.35 -8.95
N TYR A 404 4.14 -0.68 -7.80
CA TYR A 404 2.93 -0.26 -7.07
C TYR A 404 2.08 0.70 -7.89
N LEU A 405 2.70 1.68 -8.54
CA LEU A 405 2.01 2.57 -9.48
C LEU A 405 1.34 1.77 -10.60
N ARG A 406 2.08 0.87 -11.27
CA ARG A 406 1.52 0.05 -12.36
C ARG A 406 0.39 -0.86 -11.90
N TYR A 407 0.47 -1.39 -10.69
CA TYR A 407 -0.58 -2.21 -10.08
C TYR A 407 -1.88 -1.41 -9.95
N HIS A 408 -1.83 -0.21 -9.38
CA HIS A 408 -3.01 0.66 -9.25
C HIS A 408 -3.52 1.24 -10.57
N GLN A 409 -2.68 1.25 -11.60
CA GLN A 409 -3.06 1.58 -12.97
C GLN A 409 -3.65 0.37 -13.73
N GLY A 410 -3.70 -0.82 -13.12
CA GLY A 410 -4.14 -2.05 -13.81
C GLY A 410 -3.26 -2.43 -15.00
N LEU A 411 -2.00 -1.97 -15.00
CA LEU A 411 -1.01 -2.20 -16.05
C LEU A 411 0.06 -3.21 -15.65
N LEU A 412 0.15 -3.57 -14.37
CA LEU A 412 1.06 -4.61 -13.91
C LEU A 412 0.53 -6.00 -14.33
N PRO A 413 1.29 -6.80 -15.10
CA PRO A 413 0.85 -8.14 -15.48
C PRO A 413 0.63 -9.04 -14.27
N GLU A 414 -0.39 -9.91 -14.32
CA GLU A 414 -0.66 -10.90 -13.26
C GLU A 414 0.50 -11.88 -13.06
N SER A 415 1.30 -12.11 -14.11
CA SER A 415 2.50 -12.95 -14.07
C SER A 415 3.71 -12.28 -13.42
N HIS A 416 3.64 -10.97 -13.12
CA HIS A 416 4.76 -10.24 -12.52
C HIS A 416 4.76 -10.47 -11.00
N VAL A 417 5.92 -10.79 -10.40
CA VAL A 417 6.02 -11.12 -8.96
C VAL A 417 5.35 -10.08 -8.04
N MET A 418 5.55 -8.80 -8.35
CA MET A 418 4.96 -7.71 -7.57
C MET A 418 3.43 -7.70 -7.58
N TYR A 419 2.77 -8.29 -8.58
CA TYR A 419 1.30 -8.36 -8.63
C TYR A 419 0.76 -9.20 -7.48
N GLU A 420 1.27 -10.42 -7.32
CA GLU A 420 0.87 -11.30 -6.22
C GLU A 420 1.30 -10.73 -4.87
N HIS A 421 2.49 -10.13 -4.80
CA HIS A 421 2.95 -9.41 -3.61
C HIS A 421 1.92 -8.38 -3.12
N PHE A 422 1.50 -7.44 -3.98
CA PHE A 422 0.52 -6.41 -3.59
C PHE A 422 -0.85 -6.99 -3.25
N LYS A 423 -1.25 -8.08 -3.91
CA LYS A 423 -2.50 -8.80 -3.61
C LYS A 423 -2.46 -9.47 -2.23
N GLN A 424 -1.30 -9.95 -1.78
CA GLN A 424 -1.10 -10.60 -0.48
C GLN A 424 -0.84 -9.62 0.66
N MET A 425 -0.43 -8.36 0.38
CA MET A 425 -0.16 -7.35 1.41
C MET A 425 -1.25 -7.17 2.48
N PRO A 426 -2.57 -7.21 2.18
CA PRO A 426 -3.60 -7.17 3.21
C PRO A 426 -3.57 -8.38 4.17
N ALA A 427 -3.25 -9.58 3.67
CA ALA A 427 -3.12 -10.77 4.50
C ALA A 427 -1.87 -10.68 5.38
N ILE A 428 -0.74 -10.23 4.81
CA ILE A 428 0.51 -9.97 5.52
C ILE A 428 0.27 -8.97 6.67
N LYS A 429 -0.40 -7.84 6.39
CA LYS A 429 -0.74 -6.84 7.41
C LYS A 429 -1.57 -7.41 8.55
N ARG A 430 -2.57 -8.26 8.25
CA ARG A 430 -3.38 -8.92 9.30
C ARG A 430 -2.55 -9.88 10.14
N TYR A 431 -1.63 -10.60 9.51
CA TYR A 431 -0.74 -11.50 10.20
C TYR A 431 0.22 -10.74 11.13
N THR A 432 0.74 -9.60 10.71
CA THR A 432 1.71 -8.81 11.50
C THR A 432 1.06 -7.84 12.49
N SER A 433 -0.22 -7.47 12.31
CA SER A 433 -0.94 -6.59 13.24
C SER A 433 -1.44 -7.29 14.50
N TYR A 434 -1.47 -8.62 14.52
CA TYR A 434 -1.90 -9.42 15.66
C TYR A 434 -0.75 -9.64 16.66
N VAL A 435 -0.15 -8.55 17.13
CA VAL A 435 0.62 -8.58 18.38
C VAL A 435 -0.33 -8.16 19.48
N GLY A 436 -1.32 -9.02 19.73
CA GLY A 436 -1.80 -9.13 21.09
C GLY A 436 -0.59 -9.55 21.91
N TYR A 437 -0.17 -8.69 22.85
CA TYR A 437 0.41 -9.16 24.08
C TYR A 437 -0.50 -10.28 24.56
N ASN A 438 -0.14 -11.51 24.23
CA ASN A 438 -0.86 -12.68 24.65
C ASN A 438 -0.56 -12.77 26.15
N LYS A 439 -1.52 -12.23 26.91
CA LYS A 439 -1.88 -12.64 28.27
C LYS A 439 -2.07 -14.16 28.26
N TRP A 440 -0.97 -14.88 28.21
CA TRP A 440 -0.86 -16.31 28.41
C TRP A 440 0.33 -16.51 29.35
N GLU A 441 0.29 -15.83 30.50
CA GLU A 441 1.06 -16.13 31.72
C GLU A 441 0.67 -15.16 32.87
N GLU A 442 -0.63 -14.98 33.07
CA GLU A 442 -1.16 -14.84 34.44
C GLU A 442 -2.10 -16.02 34.60
N GLN A 443 -1.52 -17.21 34.75
CA GLN A 443 -2.16 -18.19 35.59
C GLN A 443 -2.30 -17.50 36.95
N GLU A 444 -3.54 -17.21 37.35
CA GLU A 444 -3.84 -16.91 38.74
C GLU A 444 -3.22 -18.03 39.56
N VAL A 445 -2.08 -17.76 40.19
CA VAL A 445 -1.66 -18.51 41.38
C VAL A 445 -2.72 -18.15 42.41
N THR A 446 -3.77 -18.95 42.44
CA THR A 446 -4.75 -18.87 43.52
C THR A 446 -4.01 -19.24 44.82
N ASP A 447 -4.38 -18.60 45.92
CA ASP A 447 -3.84 -18.89 47.27
C ASP A 447 -3.98 -20.37 47.69
N ALA A 448 -4.64 -21.21 46.88
CA ALA A 448 -4.71 -22.65 47.03
C ALA A 448 -3.38 -23.38 46.70
N ASP A 449 -2.51 -22.81 45.86
CA ASP A 449 -1.21 -23.44 45.51
C ASP A 449 -0.10 -23.17 46.55
N ILE A 450 -0.37 -22.34 47.56
CA ILE A 450 0.53 -22.05 48.69
C ILE A 450 0.23 -22.96 49.91
N ALA A 451 -0.90 -23.68 49.91
CA ALA A 451 -1.30 -24.58 51.00
C ALA A 451 -0.97 -26.06 50.69
N GLY A 452 0.31 -26.36 50.48
CA GLY A 452 0.75 -27.72 50.11
C GLY A 452 2.07 -28.19 50.72
N TYR A 453 2.63 -27.47 51.70
CA TYR A 453 3.78 -27.96 52.47
C TYR A 453 3.31 -28.64 53.76
N PRO A 454 3.33 -29.98 53.85
CA PRO A 454 3.21 -30.65 55.14
C PRO A 454 4.47 -30.34 55.96
N GLY A 455 4.25 -29.78 57.15
CA GLY A 455 5.28 -29.63 58.16
C GLY A 455 5.90 -30.98 58.48
N GLY A 456 7.21 -31.08 58.27
CA GLY A 456 8.03 -32.12 58.88
C GLY A 456 8.51 -31.62 60.23
N ASP A 457 7.85 -32.09 61.29
CA ASP A 457 8.47 -32.23 62.61
C ASP A 457 8.83 -33.72 62.81
N ASP A 458 9.93 -33.92 63.54
CA ASP A 458 10.44 -35.16 64.15
C ASP A 458 11.26 -36.15 63.29
N GLN A 459 12.57 -35.91 63.18
CA GLN A 459 13.65 -36.68 63.86
C GLN A 459 15.06 -36.21 63.47
#